data_AF-G5RWP7-F1
#
_entry.id   AF-G5RWP7-F1
#
_cell.length_a   1.000
_cell.length_b   1.000
_cell.length_c   1.000
_cell.angle_alpha   90.00
_cell.angle_beta   90.00
_cell.angle_gamma   90.00
#
_symmetry.space_group_name_H-M   'P 1'
#
loop_
_entity.id
_entity.type
_entity.pdbx_description
1 polymer ?
#
loop_
_entity_poly.entity_id
_entity_poly.type
_entity_poly.pdbx_seq_one_letter_code
_entity_poly.pdbx_strand_id
1 'polypeptide(L)'
;MVKTDAECLVLLKQDMAWAFAAIKRYVKVPLTQGQTVALASWVFWAGETNFRNSTLLRLINEGKMPAACGQYIRWIYSKGQKLPGLEARRSADEWLCRYDLPQS
;
A
#
# COMPACT_ATOMS: atom_id res chain seq x y z
N MET A 1 13.66 -17.15 21.96
CA MET A 1 13.78 -18.01 20.76
C MET A 1 13.73 -17.09 19.56
N VAL A 2 14.81 -16.99 18.77
CA VAL A 2 14.89 -16.14 17.57
C VAL A 2 14.29 -16.92 16.41
N LYS A 3 13.36 -16.32 15.67
CA LYS A 3 12.71 -16.93 14.50
C LYS A 3 13.62 -16.87 13.29
N THR A 4 13.61 -17.92 12.48
CA THR A 4 14.34 -17.95 11.20
C THR A 4 13.64 -17.07 10.17
N ASP A 5 14.36 -16.61 9.14
CA ASP A 5 13.79 -15.75 8.09
C ASP A 5 12.60 -16.41 7.38
N ALA A 6 12.63 -17.74 7.22
CA ALA A 6 11.52 -18.50 6.63
C ALA A 6 10.27 -18.50 7.53
N GLU A 7 10.42 -18.66 8.84
CA GLU A 7 9.32 -18.53 9.79
C GLU A 7 8.78 -17.10 9.82
N CYS A 8 9.65 -16.08 9.75
CA CYS A 8 9.25 -14.68 9.64
C CYS A 8 8.46 -14.40 8.36
N LEU A 9 8.81 -15.01 7.22
CA LEU A 9 8.08 -14.86 5.96
C LEU A 9 6.71 -15.55 5.97
N VAL A 10 6.59 -16.70 6.63
CA VAL A 10 5.29 -17.38 6.81
C VAL A 10 4.37 -16.54 7.69
N LEU A 11 4.90 -16.03 8.81
CA LEU A 11 4.16 -15.13 9.70
C LEU A 11 3.78 -13.84 8.96
N LEU A 12 4.69 -13.24 8.18
CA LEU A 12 4.40 -12.06 7.38
C LEU A 12 3.28 -12.30 6.37
N LYS A 13 3.27 -13.45 5.68
CA LYS A 13 2.20 -13.82 4.76
C LYS A 13 0.86 -14.00 5.46
N GLN A 14 0.87 -14.61 6.65
CA GLN A 14 -0.33 -14.78 7.47
C GLN A 14 -0.85 -13.43 7.98
N ASP A 15 0.04 -12.57 8.48
CA ASP A 15 -0.28 -11.25 9.03
C ASP A 15 -0.76 -10.27 7.95
N MET A 16 -0.28 -10.41 6.71
CA MET A 16 -0.71 -9.58 5.59
C MET A 16 -1.92 -10.15 4.84
N ALA A 17 -2.35 -11.38 5.12
CA ALA A 17 -3.42 -12.04 4.37
C ALA A 17 -4.71 -11.22 4.36
N TRP A 18 -5.06 -10.57 5.47
CA TRP A 18 -6.23 -9.70 5.55
C TRP A 18 -6.10 -8.46 4.67
N ALA A 19 -4.90 -7.89 4.52
CA ALA A 19 -4.67 -6.73 3.67
C ALA A 19 -4.87 -7.10 2.19
N PHE A 20 -4.36 -8.26 1.77
CA PHE A 20 -4.63 -8.78 0.42
C PHE A 20 -6.11 -9.12 0.20
N ALA A 21 -6.79 -9.66 1.21
CA ALA A 21 -8.23 -9.91 1.14
C ALA A 21 -9.05 -8.61 1.00
N ALA A 22 -8.67 -7.56 1.72
CA ALA A 22 -9.28 -6.23 1.60
C ALA A 22 -9.05 -5.67 0.18
N ILE A 23 -7.83 -5.77 -0.36
CA ILE A 23 -7.52 -5.37 -1.75
C ILE A 23 -8.44 -6.12 -2.72
N LYS A 24 -8.51 -7.44 -2.62
CA LYS A 24 -9.37 -8.28 -3.47
C LYS A 24 -10.86 -7.90 -3.38
N ARG A 25 -11.32 -7.45 -2.21
CA ARG A 25 -12.71 -7.05 -1.98
C ARG A 25 -13.07 -5.71 -2.60
N TYR A 26 -12.15 -4.73 -2.53
CA TYR A 26 -12.47 -3.34 -2.86
C TYR A 26 -11.89 -2.84 -4.18
N VAL A 27 -10.79 -3.43 -4.64
CA VAL A 27 -10.19 -3.07 -5.93
C VAL A 27 -10.94 -3.75 -7.06
N LYS A 28 -11.33 -2.96 -8.07
CA LYS A 28 -12.17 -3.38 -9.20
C LYS A 28 -11.42 -3.45 -10.53
N VAL A 29 -10.15 -3.04 -10.54
CA VAL A 29 -9.29 -3.02 -11.72
C VAL A 29 -8.10 -3.96 -11.52
N PRO A 30 -7.51 -4.50 -12.60
CA PRO A 30 -6.27 -5.25 -12.48
C PRO A 30 -5.15 -4.35 -11.93
N LEU A 31 -4.34 -4.90 -11.03
CA LEU A 31 -3.14 -4.26 -10.51
C LEU A 31 -1.90 -5.01 -10.99
N THR A 32 -0.80 -4.28 -11.20
CA THR A 32 0.50 -4.90 -11.39
C THR A 32 1.04 -5.45 -10.07
N GLN A 33 2.15 -6.20 -10.14
CA GLN A 33 2.79 -6.74 -8.95
C GLN A 33 3.26 -5.61 -8.02
N GLY A 34 3.93 -4.59 -8.55
CA GLY A 34 4.39 -3.43 -7.77
C GLY A 34 3.24 -2.69 -7.09
N GLN A 35 2.15 -2.44 -7.81
CA GLN A 35 0.95 -1.79 -7.26
C GLN A 35 0.30 -2.62 -6.15
N THR A 36 0.21 -3.94 -6.33
CA THR A 36 -0.38 -4.84 -5.33
C THR A 36 0.45 -4.87 -4.05
N VAL A 37 1.79 -4.95 -4.17
CA VAL A 37 2.69 -4.97 -3.02
C VAL A 37 2.68 -3.64 -2.28
N ALA A 38 2.77 -2.50 -3.00
CA ALA A 38 2.70 -1.17 -2.41
C ALA A 38 1.36 -0.95 -1.68
N LEU A 39 0.26 -1.36 -2.30
CA LEU A 39 -1.06 -1.24 -1.70
C LEU A 39 -1.21 -2.14 -0.48
N ALA A 40 -0.72 -3.38 -0.50
CA ALA A 40 -0.78 -4.28 0.66
C ALA A 40 0.01 -3.75 1.85
N SER A 41 1.24 -3.25 1.63
CA SER A 41 2.07 -2.57 2.65
C SER A 41 1.33 -1.39 3.28
N TRP A 42 0.69 -0.56 2.45
CA TRP A 42 -0.04 0.61 2.93
C TRP A 42 -1.34 0.23 3.66
N VAL A 43 -2.13 -0.71 3.14
CA VAL A 43 -3.36 -1.19 3.78
C VAL A 43 -3.05 -1.81 5.13
N PHE A 44 -1.98 -2.62 5.23
CA PHE A 44 -1.55 -3.20 6.49
C PHE A 44 -1.28 -2.14 7.57
N TRP A 45 -0.68 -1.01 7.17
CA TRP A 45 -0.41 0.11 8.08
C TRP A 45 -1.65 0.98 8.36
N ALA A 46 -2.47 1.27 7.35
CA ALA A 46 -3.59 2.20 7.44
C ALA A 46 -4.85 1.57 8.02
N GLY A 47 -5.04 0.27 7.84
CA GLY A 47 -6.28 -0.44 8.18
C GLY A 47 -7.33 -0.43 7.05
N GLU A 48 -8.20 -1.44 7.05
CA GLU A 48 -9.27 -1.62 6.04
C GLU A 48 -10.26 -0.45 6.01
N THR A 49 -10.60 0.14 7.17
CA THR A 49 -11.52 1.28 7.26
C THR A 49 -10.97 2.54 6.61
N ASN A 50 -9.67 2.81 6.73
CA ASN A 50 -9.04 3.93 6.04
C ASN A 50 -8.94 3.64 4.55
N PHE A 51 -8.60 2.40 4.18
CA PHE A 51 -8.52 1.98 2.79
C PHE A 51 -9.84 2.15 2.04
N ARG A 52 -10.95 1.61 2.56
CA ARG A 52 -12.27 1.67 1.91
C ARG A 52 -12.76 3.11 1.66
N ASN A 53 -12.34 4.06 2.50
CA ASN A 53 -12.74 5.46 2.44
C ASN A 53 -11.68 6.35 1.78
N SER A 54 -10.58 5.79 1.29
CA SER A 54 -9.44 6.56 0.80
C SER A 54 -9.65 7.09 -0.62
N THR A 55 -9.15 8.30 -0.87
CA THR A 55 -8.96 8.82 -2.24
C THR A 55 -8.07 7.90 -3.08
N LEU A 56 -7.13 7.20 -2.45
CA LEU A 56 -6.27 6.20 -3.09
C LEU A 56 -7.11 5.11 -3.77
N LEU A 57 -7.98 4.43 -3.02
CA LEU A 57 -8.86 3.38 -3.57
C LEU A 57 -9.78 3.92 -4.68
N ARG A 58 -10.34 5.12 -4.48
CA ARG A 58 -11.18 5.75 -5.50
C ARG A 58 -10.42 5.94 -6.82
N LEU A 59 -9.22 6.50 -6.76
CA LEU A 59 -8.40 6.72 -7.97
C LEU A 59 -7.93 5.42 -8.62
N ILE A 60 -7.62 4.39 -7.82
CA ILE A 60 -7.32 3.05 -8.33
C ILE A 60 -8.52 2.53 -9.15
N ASN A 61 -9.72 2.56 -8.57
CA ASN A 61 -10.92 2.04 -9.23
C ASN A 61 -11.38 2.89 -10.42
N GLU A 62 -10.97 4.16 -10.50
CA GLU A 62 -11.13 5.02 -11.68
C GLU A 62 -10.07 4.75 -12.76
N GLY A 63 -9.11 3.84 -12.53
CA GLY A 63 -7.99 3.56 -13.44
C GLY A 63 -6.93 4.66 -13.49
N LYS A 64 -7.01 5.67 -12.61
CA LYS A 64 -6.09 6.82 -12.57
C LYS A 64 -4.82 6.50 -11.78
N MET A 65 -4.09 5.47 -12.23
CA MET A 65 -2.98 4.89 -11.47
C MET A 65 -1.85 5.88 -11.13
N PRO A 66 -1.39 6.77 -12.04
CA PRO A 66 -0.36 7.75 -11.68
C PRO A 66 -0.80 8.72 -10.58
N ALA A 67 -2.09 9.09 -10.55
CA ALA A 67 -2.67 9.94 -9.52
C ALA A 67 -2.90 9.15 -8.21
N ALA A 68 -3.26 7.87 -8.32
CA ALA A 68 -3.39 6.96 -7.19
C ALA A 68 -2.06 6.78 -6.45
N CYS A 69 -0.97 6.49 -7.16
CA CYS A 69 0.36 6.36 -6.54
C CYS A 69 0.80 7.66 -5.84
N GLY A 70 0.41 8.83 -6.36
CA GLY A 70 0.67 10.11 -5.68
C GLY A 70 -0.08 10.31 -4.35
N GLN A 71 -1.04 9.44 -4.00
CA GLN A 71 -1.76 9.55 -2.73
C GLN A 71 -0.97 9.05 -1.52
N TYR A 72 0.06 8.21 -1.70
CA TYR A 72 0.80 7.65 -0.57
C TYR A 72 1.44 8.74 0.30
N ILE A 73 1.98 9.80 -0.30
CA ILE A 73 2.66 10.90 0.40
C ILE A 73 1.73 11.71 1.32
N ARG A 74 0.40 11.56 1.20
CA ARG A 74 -0.56 12.20 2.11
C ARG A 74 -0.62 11.53 3.48
N TRP A 75 -0.06 10.33 3.61
CA TRP A 75 -0.10 9.50 4.82
C TRP A 75 1.21 9.53 5.58
N ILE A 76 1.75 10.74 5.79
CA ILE A 76 3.05 10.99 6.45
C ILE A 76 2.91 11.72 7.80
N TYR A 77 1.68 12.04 8.19
CA TYR A 77 1.38 12.79 9.42
C TYR A 77 0.83 11.86 10.51
N SER A 78 1.24 12.11 11.75
CA SER A 78 0.64 11.53 12.95
C SER A 78 0.46 12.63 13.98
N LYS A 79 -0.74 12.74 14.57
CA LYS A 79 -1.10 13.83 15.52
C LYS A 79 -0.75 15.24 14.99
N GLY A 80 -0.92 15.46 13.69
CA GLY A 80 -0.61 16.74 13.03
C GLY A 80 0.87 16.99 12.73
N GLN A 81 1.78 16.10 13.13
CA GLN A 81 3.21 16.22 12.86
C GLN A 81 3.64 15.29 11.74
N LYS A 82 4.45 15.81 10.81
CA LYS A 82 5.09 15.02 9.76
C LYS A 82 6.18 14.15 10.40
N LEU A 83 6.15 12.85 10.14
CA LEU A 83 7.14 11.90 10.65
C LEU A 83 8.11 11.49 9.53
N PRO A 84 9.43 11.75 9.66
CA PRO A 84 10.42 11.41 8.62
C PRO A 84 10.41 9.92 8.23
N GLY A 85 10.20 9.02 9.21
CA GLY A 85 10.10 7.58 8.94
C GLY A 85 8.88 7.20 8.11
N LEU A 86 7.75 7.91 8.27
CA LEU A 86 6.57 7.69 7.43
C LEU A 86 6.78 8.26 6.03
N GLU A 87 7.43 9.42 5.91
CA GLU A 87 7.79 9.97 4.61
C GLU A 87 8.65 9.01 3.79
N ALA A 88 9.74 8.51 4.38
CA ALA A 88 10.60 7.53 3.69
C ALA A 88 9.82 6.28 3.25
N ARG A 89 8.95 5.75 4.13
CA ARG A 89 8.11 4.59 3.81
C ARG A 89 7.12 4.86 2.69
N ARG A 90 6.45 6.03 2.70
CA ARG A 90 5.45 6.40 1.70
C ARG A 90 6.07 6.74 0.35
N SER A 91 7.27 7.31 0.33
CA SER A 91 8.03 7.50 -0.92
C SER A 91 8.42 6.16 -1.55
N ALA A 92 8.78 5.16 -0.75
CA ALA A 92 9.05 3.81 -1.25
C ALA A 92 7.77 3.13 -1.80
N ASP A 93 6.64 3.27 -1.10
CA ASP A 93 5.35 2.75 -1.59
C ASP A 93 4.93 3.44 -2.91
N GLU A 94 5.12 4.76 -3.03
CA GLU A 94 4.86 5.48 -4.28
C GLU A 94 5.76 5.01 -5.42
N TRP A 95 7.07 4.90 -5.17
CA TRP A 95 8.02 4.42 -6.16
C TRP A 95 7.65 3.02 -6.65
N LEU A 96 7.34 2.10 -5.74
CA LEU A 96 6.96 0.73 -6.09
C LEU A 96 5.63 0.67 -6.86
N CYS A 97 4.66 1.51 -6.49
CA CYS A 97 3.40 1.63 -7.22
C CYS A 97 3.61 2.12 -8.67
N ARG A 98 4.58 3.01 -8.88
CA ARG A 98 4.94 3.55 -10.20
C ARG A 98 5.88 2.64 -11.00
N TYR A 99 6.53 1.67 -10.36
CA TYR A 99 7.59 0.86 -10.95
C TYR A 99 7.19 0.20 -12.28
N ASP A 100 5.98 -0.35 -12.33
CA ASP A 100 5.45 -1.04 -13.52
C ASP A 100 4.67 -0.11 -14.48
N LEU A 101 4.65 1.21 -14.23
CA LEU A 101 4.01 2.15 -15.15
C LEU A 101 4.95 2.45 -16.32
N PRO A 102 4.40 2.64 -17.54
CA PRO A 102 5.21 3.06 -18.67
C PRO A 102 5.95 4.35 -18.34
N GLN A 103 7.28 4.36 -18.51
CA GLN A 103 8.06 5.59 -18.44
C GLN A 103 7.82 6.35 -19.74
N SER A 104 7.23 7.53 -19.63
CA SER A 104 7.03 8.48 -20.73
C SER A 104 8.34 9.13 -21.16
#